data_AF-A0A947N1X8-F1
#
_entry.id   AF-A0A947N1X8-F1
#
_cell.length_a   1.000
_cell.length_b   1.000
_cell.length_c   1.000
_cell.angle_alpha   90.00
_cell.angle_beta   90.00
_cell.angle_gamma   90.00
#
_symmetry.space_group_name_H-M   'P 1'
#
loop_
_entity.id
_entity.type
_entity.pdbx_description
1 polymer ?
#
loop_
_entity_poly.entity_id
_entity_poly.type
_entity_poly.pdbx_seq_one_letter_code
_entity_poly.pdbx_strand_id
1 'polypeptide(L)' 'PNLGARPLKRVIQKEILNPLSLKIVIGVVKEGDKVNVDFENGAVKFSTSKDLYRAQAGGRKEKVLVK' A
#
# COMPACT_ATOMS: atom_id res chain seq x y z
N PRO A 1 -8.17 -33.27 9.98
CA PRO A 1 -8.18 -31.79 9.88
C PRO A 1 -7.57 -31.14 11.13
N ASN A 2 -6.25 -30.93 11.11
CA ASN A 2 -5.56 -30.12 12.10
C ASN A 2 -4.56 -29.23 11.32
N LEU A 3 -5.04 -28.12 10.77
CA LEU A 3 -4.24 -27.26 9.88
C LEU A 3 -3.41 -26.21 10.64
N GLY A 4 -3.50 -26.17 11.97
CA GLY A 4 -2.88 -25.13 12.80
C GLY A 4 -3.14 -23.74 12.23
N ALA A 5 -2.15 -22.84 12.34
CA ALA A 5 -2.22 -21.50 11.76
C ALA A 5 -1.86 -21.42 10.26
N ARG A 6 -1.74 -22.55 9.54
CA ARG A 6 -1.44 -22.54 8.09
C ARG A 6 -2.46 -21.73 7.28
N PRO A 7 -3.77 -21.77 7.58
CA PRO A 7 -4.74 -20.91 6.91
C PRO A 7 -4.41 -19.42 7.10
N LEU A 8 -4.05 -18.99 8.31
CA LEU A 8 -3.70 -17.60 8.61
C LEU A 8 -2.49 -17.14 7.79
N LYS A 9 -1.41 -17.94 7.77
CA LYS A 9 -0.23 -17.66 6.94
C LYS A 9 -0.62 -17.48 5.47
N ARG A 10 -1.52 -18.32 4.96
CA ARG A 10 -1.94 -18.29 3.56
C ARG A 10 -2.78 -17.06 3.22
N VAL A 11 -3.62 -16.60 4.14
CA VAL A 11 -4.37 -15.35 3.98
C VAL A 11 -3.42 -14.15 3.95
N ILE A 12 -2.50 -14.04 4.92
CA ILE A 12 -1.49 -12.95 4.93
C ILE A 12 -0.66 -12.96 3.64
N GLN A 13 -0.26 -14.13 3.17
CA GLN A 13 0.51 -14.24 1.94
C GLN A 13 -0.27 -13.77 0.71
N LYS A 14 -1.53 -14.21 0.57
CA LYS A 14 -2.37 -13.88 -0.59
C LYS A 14 -2.82 -12.42 -0.60
N GLU A 15 -3.28 -11.92 0.54
CA GLU A 15 -3.94 -10.62 0.63
C GLU A 15 -2.95 -9.47 0.88
N ILE A 16 -1.78 -9.74 1.48
CA ILE A 16 -0.84 -8.70 1.89
C ILE A 16 0.49 -8.83 1.15
N LEU A 17 1.18 -9.98 1.28
CA LEU A 17 2.53 -10.13 0.74
C LEU A 17 2.55 -10.10 -0.79
N ASN A 18 1.72 -10.88 -1.46
CA ASN A 18 1.72 -10.96 -2.93
C ASN A 18 1.43 -9.59 -3.59
N PRO A 19 0.40 -8.82 -3.17
CA PRO A 19 0.15 -7.49 -3.73
C PRO A 19 1.28 -6.50 -3.42
N LEU A 20 1.87 -6.56 -2.23
CA LEU A 20 3.00 -5.71 -1.87
C LEU A 20 4.24 -6.01 -2.72
N SER A 21 4.55 -7.29 -2.94
CA SER A 21 5.64 -7.71 -3.83
C SER A 21 5.45 -7.16 -5.24
N LEU A 22 4.23 -7.23 -5.78
CA LEU A 22 3.94 -6.65 -7.09
C LEU A 22 4.19 -5.13 -7.10
N LYS A 23 3.73 -4.40 -6.06
CA LYS A 23 3.94 -2.94 -5.93
C LYS A 23 5.43 -2.56 -5.86
N ILE A 24 6.27 -3.41 -5.27
CA ILE A 24 7.73 -3.22 -5.26
C ILE A 24 8.30 -3.43 -6.67
N VAL A 25 7.93 -4.51 -7.35
CA VAL A 25 8.44 -4.84 -8.69
C VAL A 25 8.10 -3.76 -9.71
N ILE A 26 6.90 -3.17 -9.65
CA ILE A 26 6.49 -2.07 -10.54
C ILE A 26 7.07 -0.70 -10.13
N GLY A 27 7.83 -0.63 -9.02
CA GLY A 27 8.49 0.58 -8.56
C GLY A 27 7.61 1.59 -7.83
N VAL A 28 6.38 1.22 -7.47
CA VAL A 28 5.47 2.07 -6.67
C VAL A 28 5.95 2.17 -5.22
N VAL A 29 6.42 1.06 -4.65
CA VAL A 29 7.09 1.03 -3.34
C VAL A 29 8.59 0.88 -3.59
N LYS A 30 9.39 1.78 -3.02
CA LYS A 30 10.84 1.77 -3.15
C LYS A 30 11.52 1.39 -1.84
N GLU A 31 12.80 1.05 -1.94
CA GLU A 31 13.63 0.81 -0.77
C GLU A 31 13.60 2.03 0.17
N GLY A 32 13.50 1.76 1.47
CA GLY A 32 13.38 2.78 2.52
C GLY A 32 11.98 3.38 2.69
N ASP A 33 11.01 3.08 1.81
CA ASP A 33 9.64 3.53 2.01
C ASP A 33 8.98 2.80 3.19
N LYS A 34 8.34 3.58 4.07
CA LYS A 34 7.43 3.03 5.08
C LYS A 34 6.05 2.85 4.45
N VAL A 35 5.60 1.60 4.38
CA VAL A 35 4.30 1.22 3.85
C VAL A 35 3.35 0.94 5.02
N ASN A 36 2.25 1.69 5.07
CA ASN A 36 1.12 1.41 5.95
C ASN A 36 0.12 0.53 5.21
N VAL A 37 -0.37 -0.49 5.91
CA VAL A 37 -1.37 -1.43 5.40
C VAL A 37 -2.60 -1.32 6.28
N ASP A 38 -3.70 -0.92 5.67
CA ASP A 38 -5.00 -0.77 6.34
C ASP A 38 -6.04 -1.65 5.66
N PHE A 39 -7.17 -1.83 6.34
CA PHE A 39 -8.32 -2.55 5.81
C PHE A 39 -9.54 -1.61 5.77
N GLU A 40 -9.97 -1.25 4.57
CA GLU A 40 -11.09 -0.34 4.34
C GLU A 40 -12.02 -0.94 3.30
N ASN A 41 -13.33 -0.83 3.51
CA ASN A 41 -14.35 -1.26 2.53
C ASN A 41 -14.21 -2.70 2.04
N GLY A 42 -13.75 -3.61 2.92
CA GLY A 42 -13.56 -5.02 2.57
C GLY A 42 -12.30 -5.32 1.77
N ALA A 43 -11.38 -4.35 1.61
CA ALA A 43 -10.15 -4.52 0.85
C ALA A 43 -8.91 -4.04 1.63
N VAL A 44 -7.78 -4.68 1.34
CA VAL A 44 -6.47 -4.26 1.86
C VAL A 44 -5.98 -3.05 1.06
N LYS A 45 -5.67 -1.96 1.75
CA LYS A 45 -5.16 -0.72 1.18
C LYS A 45 -3.73 -0.48 1.62
N PHE A 46 -2.88 -0.11 0.67
CA PHE A 46 -1.48 0.21 0.91
C PHE A 46 -1.28 1.70 0.70
N SER A 47 -0.65 2.37 1.65
CA SER A 47 -0.24 3.77 1.54
C SER A 47 1.23 3.92 1.91
N THR A 48 1.94 4.84 1.28
CA THR A 48 3.29 5.23 1.70
C THR A 48 3.24 6.55 2.46
N SER A 49 4.24 6.82 3.30
CA SER A 49 4.35 8.12 3.97
C SER A 49 4.35 9.28 2.96
N LYS A 50 4.92 9.08 1.76
CA LYS A 50 4.90 10.07 0.67
C LYS A 50 3.49 10.35 0.15
N ASP A 51 2.64 9.33 0.06
CA ASP A 51 1.23 9.50 -0.35
C ASP A 51 0.42 10.28 0.67
N LEU A 52 0.69 10.06 1.97
CA LEU A 52 0.04 10.78 3.06
C LEU A 52 0.41 12.28 3.04
N TYR A 53 1.68 12.62 2.81
CA TYR A 53 2.10 14.02 2.65
C TYR A 53 1.52 14.67 1.38
N ARG A 54 1.38 13.91 0.28
CA ARG A 54 0.74 14.41 -0.96
C ARG A 54 -0.77 14.64 -0.79
N ALA A 55 -1.47 13.76 -0.08
CA ALA A 55 -2.90 13.92 0.21
C ALA A 55 -3.17 15.16 1.08
N GLN A 56 -2.29 15.44 2.05
CA GLN A 56 -2.38 16.64 2.91
C GLN A 56 -2.00 17.94 2.16
N ALA A 57 -1.09 17.85 1.18
CA ALA A 57 -0.72 18.99 0.33
C ALA A 57 -1.78 19.35 -0.74
N GLY A 58 -2.80 18.51 -0.95
CA GLY A 58 -3.85 18.67 -1.96
C GLY A 58 -4.88 19.79 -1.70
N GLY A 59 -4.71 20.61 -0.66
CA GLY A 59 -5.55 21.78 -0.38
C GLY A 59 -5.18 23.05 -1.18
N ARG A 60 -4.17 23.05 -2.05
CA ARG A 60 -3.78 24.24 -2.82
C ARG A 60 -3.37 23.95 -4.27
N LYS A 61 -4.39 23.95 -5.12
CA LYS A 61 -4.44 24.47 -6.51
C LYS A 61 -3.48 23.89 -7.55
N GLU A 62 -4.10 23.16 -8.47
CA GLU A 62 -4.11 23.49 -9.90
C GLU A 62 -3.99 25.02 -10.13
N LYS A 63 -2.77 25.51 -10.38
CA LYS A 63 -2.42 26.71 -11.15
C LYS A 63 -0.91 26.94 -10.98
N VAL A 64 -0.15 26.60 -12.03
CA VAL A 64 1.05 27.24 -12.61
C VAL A 64 1.60 26.15 -13.54
N LEU A 65 1.01 25.95 -14.72
CA LEU A 65 1.28 26.69 -15.97
C LEU A 65 2.76 26.68 -16.37
N VAL A 66 3.06 25.83 -17.36
CA VAL A 66 3.89 26.10 -18.55
C VAL A 66 4.64 27.45 -18.53
N LYS A 67 5.88 27.43 -18.06
CA LYS A 67 7.14 27.84 -18.74
C LYS A 67 8.26 27.94 -17.71
#